data_AF-A0A1M7F7E0-F1
#
_entry.id   AF-A0A1M7F7E0-F1
#
_cell.length_a   1.000
_cell.length_b   1.000
_cell.length_c   1.000
_cell.angle_alpha   90.00
_cell.angle_beta   90.00
_cell.angle_gamma   90.00
#
_symmetry.space_group_name_H-M   'P 1'
#
loop_
_entity.id
_entity.type
_entity.pdbx_description
1 polymer ?
#
loop_
_entity_poly.entity_id
_entity_poly.type
_entity_poly.pdbx_seq_one_letter_code
_entity_poly.pdbx_strand_id
1 'polypeptide(L)'
;MATQQCTCSNKDSLDRRSYHRSKMQKERIIEKLKESGCRITKQRLLILDIILGQECSCCKEIYYQASKIDQNIGKATIYRMVNTLEEIGAINRSNMYKVLYSGESNDDSQYTVTLDDGAIHHVSAKKWNDIILAGLTSFGYVNGQQITSVRIDSNKFN
;
A
#
# COMPACT_ATOMS: atom_id res chain seq x y z
N MET A 1 -9.87 49.09 11.00
CA MET A 1 -9.66 48.53 9.65
C MET A 1 -8.55 47.50 9.76
N ALA A 2 -8.89 46.21 9.66
CA ALA A 2 -7.89 45.14 9.57
C ALA A 2 -8.38 44.16 8.50
N THR A 3 -7.49 43.92 7.56
CA THR A 3 -7.69 43.42 6.22
C THR A 3 -8.01 41.93 6.22
N GLN A 4 -8.97 41.53 5.38
CA GLN A 4 -9.16 40.16 4.92
C GLN A 4 -7.88 39.65 4.26
N GLN A 5 -7.51 38.40 4.54
CA GLN A 5 -6.83 37.56 3.56
C GLN A 5 -7.23 36.10 3.76
N CYS A 6 -8.15 35.66 2.89
CA CYS A 6 -8.44 34.26 2.64
C CYS A 6 -7.18 33.52 2.16
N THR A 7 -6.93 32.33 2.68
CA THR A 7 -5.97 31.37 2.09
C THR A 7 -6.73 30.20 1.48
N CYS A 8 -7.25 30.41 0.28
CA CYS A 8 -7.72 29.32 -0.57
C CYS A 8 -6.64 29.06 -1.63
N SER A 9 -5.78 28.04 -1.45
CA SER A 9 -4.98 27.37 -2.49
C SER A 9 -4.04 26.32 -1.87
N ASN A 10 -4.48 25.06 -1.75
CA ASN A 10 -3.57 23.94 -1.40
C ASN A 10 -4.11 22.53 -1.78
N LYS A 11 -5.03 22.42 -2.76
CA LYS A 11 -5.54 21.11 -3.24
C LYS A 11 -4.81 20.59 -4.49
N ASP A 12 -4.34 21.47 -5.38
CA ASP A 12 -3.79 21.06 -6.69
C ASP A 12 -2.34 20.52 -6.64
N SER A 13 -1.55 20.91 -5.63
CA SER A 13 -0.13 20.51 -5.49
C SER A 13 0.04 19.10 -4.90
N LEU A 14 -0.91 18.66 -4.07
CA LEU A 14 -0.95 17.32 -3.46
C LEU A 14 -1.40 16.26 -4.47
N ASP A 15 -2.39 16.60 -5.29
CA ASP A 15 -2.92 15.71 -6.34
C ASP A 15 -1.87 15.42 -7.42
N ARG A 16 -1.13 16.45 -7.87
CA ARG A 16 -0.03 16.28 -8.83
C ARG A 16 1.12 15.41 -8.29
N ARG A 17 1.46 15.55 -7.00
CA ARG A 17 2.50 14.73 -6.34
C ARG A 17 2.03 13.29 -6.13
N SER A 18 0.77 13.09 -5.75
CA SER A 18 0.14 11.78 -5.58
C SER A 18 0.07 11.01 -6.90
N TYR A 19 -0.37 11.68 -7.97
CA TYR A 19 -0.40 11.14 -9.33
C TYR A 19 1.00 10.74 -9.83
N HIS A 20 2.00 11.60 -9.62
CA HIS A 20 3.38 11.31 -10.02
C HIS A 20 3.97 10.12 -9.24
N ARG A 21 3.64 10.00 -7.95
CA ARG A 21 4.05 8.86 -7.10
C ARG A 21 3.43 7.54 -7.58
N SER A 22 2.12 7.53 -7.88
CA SER A 22 1.43 6.34 -8.41
C SER A 22 1.98 5.92 -9.79
N LYS A 23 2.28 6.89 -10.67
CA LYS A 23 2.89 6.62 -11.98
C LYS A 23 4.29 6.02 -11.86
N MET A 24 5.15 6.59 -11.02
CA MET A 24 6.50 6.07 -10.76
C MET A 24 6.47 4.68 -10.12
N GLN A 25 5.49 4.41 -9.24
CA GLN A 25 5.29 3.07 -8.65
C GLN A 25 4.88 2.05 -9.71
N LYS A 26 3.93 2.41 -10.59
CA LYS A 26 3.50 1.55 -11.70
C LYS A 26 4.66 1.17 -12.62
N GLU A 27 5.49 2.15 -13.00
CA GLU A 27 6.64 1.93 -13.88
C GLU A 27 7.65 0.94 -13.28
N ARG A 28 7.95 1.07 -11.98
CA ARG A 28 8.85 0.13 -11.27
C ARG A 28 8.29 -1.28 -11.18
N ILE A 29 6.99 -1.43 -10.93
CA ILE A 29 6.35 -2.76 -10.93
C ILE A 29 6.41 -3.38 -12.33
N ILE A 30 6.22 -2.58 -13.39
CA ILE A 30 6.34 -3.05 -14.78
C ILE A 30 7.77 -3.50 -15.09
N GLU A 31 8.79 -2.78 -14.61
CA GLU A 31 10.19 -3.18 -14.77
C GLU A 31 10.47 -4.53 -14.12
N LYS A 32 10.07 -4.71 -12.85
CA LYS A 32 10.21 -6.00 -12.15
C LYS A 32 9.48 -7.15 -12.85
N LEU A 33 8.28 -6.89 -13.38
CA LEU A 33 7.55 -7.89 -14.18
C LEU A 33 8.33 -8.27 -15.45
N LYS A 34 9.00 -7.32 -16.11
CA LYS A 34 9.84 -7.63 -17.28
C LYS A 34 11.08 -8.43 -16.87
N GLU A 35 11.74 -8.06 -15.78
CA GLU A 35 12.90 -8.77 -15.24
C GLU A 35 12.56 -10.21 -14.85
N SER A 36 11.35 -10.45 -14.34
CA SER A 36 10.84 -11.79 -14.04
C SER A 36 10.41 -12.59 -15.27
N GLY A 37 10.68 -12.10 -16.50
CA GLY A 37 10.28 -12.74 -17.76
C GLY A 37 8.79 -12.65 -18.08
N CYS A 38 8.01 -11.83 -17.36
CA CYS A 38 6.57 -11.70 -17.60
C CYS A 38 6.31 -10.78 -18.79
N ARG A 39 5.52 -11.27 -19.76
CA ARG A 39 5.06 -10.45 -20.89
C ARG A 39 4.07 -9.40 -20.42
N ILE A 40 4.33 -8.12 -20.69
CA ILE A 40 3.40 -7.03 -20.36
C ILE A 40 2.30 -6.96 -21.43
N THR A 41 1.10 -7.44 -21.11
CA THR A 41 -0.07 -7.39 -21.99
C THR A 41 -1.03 -6.26 -21.58
N LYS A 42 -1.94 -5.86 -22.47
CA LYS A 42 -2.97 -4.85 -22.17
C LYS A 42 -3.82 -5.23 -20.94
N GLN A 43 -4.19 -6.50 -20.82
CA GLN A 43 -4.95 -7.01 -19.67
C GLN A 43 -4.17 -6.92 -18.36
N ARG A 44 -2.86 -7.22 -18.36
CA ARG A 44 -2.03 -7.11 -17.15
C ARG A 44 -1.87 -5.67 -16.70
N LEU A 45 -1.72 -4.74 -17.65
CA LEU A 45 -1.69 -3.30 -17.35
C LEU A 45 -3.02 -2.83 -16.74
N LEU A 46 -4.14 -3.25 -17.32
CA LEU A 46 -5.47 -2.91 -16.78
C LEU A 46 -5.66 -3.42 -15.35
N ILE A 47 -5.30 -4.68 -15.07
CA ILE A 47 -5.41 -5.25 -13.72
C ILE A 47 -4.50 -4.49 -12.75
N LEU A 48 -3.28 -4.15 -13.17
CA LEU A 48 -2.36 -3.35 -12.37
C LEU A 48 -2.93 -1.95 -12.08
N ASP A 49 -3.57 -1.32 -13.06
CA ASP A 49 -4.23 -0.02 -12.88
C ASP A 49 -5.39 -0.07 -11.89
N ILE A 50 -6.19 -1.15 -11.91
CA ILE A 50 -7.27 -1.36 -10.94
C ILE A 50 -6.71 -1.53 -9.53
N ILE A 51 -5.64 -2.32 -9.39
CA ILE A 51 -4.99 -2.58 -8.08
C ILE A 51 -4.35 -1.30 -7.52
N LEU A 52 -3.76 -0.45 -8.38
CA LEU A 52 -3.10 0.78 -7.95
C LEU A 52 -4.05 1.98 -7.79
N GLY A 53 -5.18 1.98 -8.50
CA GLY A 53 -6.09 3.12 -8.58
C GLY A 53 -7.33 3.02 -7.69
N GLN A 54 -7.65 1.86 -7.12
CA GLN A 54 -8.83 1.66 -6.28
C GLN A 54 -8.51 0.87 -5.02
N GLU A 55 -9.23 1.18 -3.94
CA GLU A 55 -9.24 0.35 -2.72
C GLU A 55 -10.09 -0.91 -2.96
N CYS A 56 -9.57 -1.85 -3.76
CA CYS A 56 -10.22 -3.15 -3.95
C CYS A 56 -9.89 -4.06 -2.78
N SER A 57 -10.89 -4.43 -1.97
CA SER A 57 -10.78 -5.24 -0.75
C SER A 57 -10.78 -6.76 -0.99
N CYS A 58 -10.75 -7.25 -2.24
CA CYS A 58 -10.49 -8.66 -2.55
C CYS A 58 -10.32 -8.94 -4.05
N CYS A 59 -9.85 -10.14 -4.42
CA CYS A 59 -9.79 -10.60 -5.82
C CYS A 59 -11.15 -10.58 -6.54
N LYS A 60 -12.26 -10.73 -5.80
CA LYS A 60 -13.62 -10.65 -6.36
C LYS A 60 -13.94 -9.25 -6.85
N GLU A 61 -13.51 -8.23 -6.12
CA GLU A 61 -13.68 -6.83 -6.51
C GLU A 61 -12.79 -6.47 -7.70
N ILE A 62 -11.53 -6.89 -7.68
CA ILE A 62 -10.61 -6.70 -8.83
C ILE A 62 -11.23 -7.31 -10.10
N TYR A 63 -11.76 -8.53 -10.01
CA TYR A 63 -12.47 -9.18 -11.11
C TYR A 63 -13.70 -8.38 -11.56
N TYR A 64 -14.53 -7.92 -10.62
CA TYR A 64 -15.73 -7.15 -10.94
C TYR A 64 -15.41 -5.85 -11.68
N GLN A 65 -14.36 -5.14 -11.28
CA GLN A 65 -13.94 -3.92 -11.96
C GLN A 65 -13.29 -4.20 -13.30
N ALA A 66 -12.44 -5.23 -13.38
CA ALA A 66 -11.77 -5.61 -14.63
C ALA A 66 -12.77 -6.07 -15.68
N SER A 67 -13.77 -6.88 -15.31
CA SER A 67 -14.78 -7.40 -16.24
C SER A 67 -15.74 -6.34 -16.80
N LYS A 68 -15.93 -5.22 -16.09
CA LYS A 68 -16.66 -4.05 -16.63
C LYS A 68 -15.92 -3.38 -17.78
N ILE A 69 -14.59 -3.47 -17.80
CA ILE A 69 -13.73 -2.80 -18.79
C ILE A 69 -13.33 -3.78 -19.90
N ASP A 70 -12.95 -5.01 -19.56
CA ASP A 70 -12.65 -6.10 -20.51
C ASP A 70 -13.31 -7.40 -20.05
N GLN A 71 -14.39 -7.79 -20.73
CA GLN A 71 -15.15 -9.01 -20.44
C GLN A 71 -14.35 -10.30 -20.68
N ASN A 72 -13.22 -10.23 -21.41
CA ASN A 72 -12.35 -11.39 -21.64
C ASN A 72 -11.46 -11.72 -20.43
N ILE A 73 -11.44 -10.87 -19.40
CA ILE A 73 -10.68 -11.13 -18.18
C ILE A 73 -11.46 -12.10 -17.29
N GLY A 74 -11.00 -13.35 -17.26
CA GLY A 74 -11.50 -14.36 -16.33
C GLY A 74 -10.87 -14.27 -14.94
N LYS A 75 -11.53 -14.87 -13.94
CA LYS A 75 -11.05 -14.96 -12.56
C LYS A 75 -9.64 -15.58 -12.46
N ALA A 76 -9.36 -16.62 -13.26
CA ALA A 76 -8.04 -17.26 -13.32
C ALA A 76 -6.92 -16.30 -13.75
N THR A 77 -7.22 -15.29 -14.56
CA THR A 77 -6.25 -14.25 -14.94
C THR A 77 -5.96 -13.31 -13.78
N ILE A 78 -6.98 -12.97 -12.97
CA ILE A 78 -6.78 -12.19 -11.74
C ILE A 78 -5.88 -12.94 -10.76
N TYR A 79 -6.20 -14.21 -10.45
CA TYR A 79 -5.40 -14.98 -9.49
C TYR A 79 -3.94 -15.15 -9.94
N ARG A 80 -3.70 -15.43 -11.24
CA ARG A 80 -2.34 -15.50 -11.77
C ARG A 80 -1.61 -14.16 -11.64
N MET A 81 -2.27 -13.05 -11.95
CA MET A 81 -1.66 -11.73 -11.83
C MET A 81 -1.31 -11.38 -10.38
N VAL A 82 -2.23 -11.64 -9.44
CA VAL A 82 -2.01 -11.43 -8.00
C VAL A 82 -0.84 -12.29 -7.51
N ASN A 83 -0.79 -13.58 -7.86
CA ASN A 83 0.33 -14.45 -7.52
C ASN A 83 1.66 -13.90 -8.05
N THR A 84 1.72 -13.50 -9.32
CA THR A 84 2.95 -12.95 -9.91
C THR A 84 3.39 -11.67 -9.22
N LEU A 85 2.44 -10.78 -8.88
CA LEU A 85 2.76 -9.55 -8.14
C LEU A 85 3.26 -9.85 -6.72
N GLU A 86 2.74 -10.90 -6.08
CA GLU A 86 3.21 -11.37 -4.78
C GLU A 86 4.61 -11.97 -4.85
N GLU A 87 4.88 -12.82 -5.85
CA GLU A 87 6.18 -13.46 -6.09
C GLU A 87 7.31 -12.44 -6.31
N ILE A 88 7.04 -11.34 -7.01
CA ILE A 88 8.02 -10.25 -7.21
C ILE A 88 8.08 -9.26 -6.03
N GLY A 89 7.30 -9.50 -4.97
CA GLY A 89 7.22 -8.67 -3.79
C GLY A 89 6.55 -7.31 -4.02
N ALA A 90 5.74 -7.16 -5.07
CA ALA A 90 4.99 -5.93 -5.32
C ALA A 90 3.77 -5.80 -4.40
N ILE A 91 3.16 -6.92 -3.99
CA ILE A 91 2.03 -6.97 -3.06
C ILE A 91 2.24 -8.07 -2.02
N ASN A 92 1.54 -7.98 -0.90
CA ASN A 92 1.51 -9.01 0.14
C ASN A 92 0.07 -9.47 0.38
N ARG A 93 -0.22 -10.78 0.28
CA ARG A 93 -1.57 -11.34 0.42
C ARG A 93 -2.16 -11.19 1.82
N SER A 94 -1.34 -11.10 2.86
CA SER A 94 -1.77 -10.84 4.25
C SER A 94 -2.06 -9.35 4.50
N ASN A 95 -1.64 -8.47 3.59
CA ASN A 95 -1.83 -7.02 3.62
C ASN A 95 -2.40 -6.53 2.28
N MET A 96 -3.34 -7.29 1.71
CA MET A 96 -3.70 -7.33 0.28
C MET A 96 -4.13 -6.00 -0.36
N TYR A 97 -4.16 -4.89 0.41
CA TYR A 97 -4.56 -3.53 0.00
C TYR A 97 -3.49 -2.46 0.18
N LYS A 98 -2.25 -2.83 0.54
CA LYS A 98 -1.10 -1.92 0.47
C LYS A 98 -0.01 -2.54 -0.37
N VAL A 99 0.16 -2.00 -1.58
CA VAL A 99 1.32 -2.25 -2.44
C VAL A 99 2.55 -1.78 -1.67
N LEU A 100 3.33 -2.71 -1.14
CA LEU A 100 4.58 -2.45 -0.43
C LEU A 100 5.69 -2.23 -1.46
N TYR A 101 5.56 -1.15 -2.23
CA TYR A 101 6.69 -0.60 -2.95
C TYR A 101 7.01 0.77 -2.36
N SER A 102 7.67 0.75 -1.20
CA SER A 102 8.55 1.85 -0.84
C SER A 102 9.67 1.83 -1.86
N GLY A 103 9.54 2.66 -2.90
CA GLY A 103 10.72 3.03 -3.64
C GLY A 103 11.78 3.51 -2.64
N GLU A 104 13.05 3.35 -2.99
CA GLU A 104 14.13 4.12 -2.37
C GLU A 104 13.80 5.61 -2.52
N SER A 105 13.03 6.08 -1.56
CA SER A 105 12.77 7.44 -1.20
C SER A 105 13.10 7.43 0.27
N ASN A 106 13.89 8.39 0.72
CA ASN A 106 14.25 8.60 2.12
C ASN A 106 13.04 8.91 3.04
N ASP A 107 11.83 8.57 2.61
CA ASP A 107 10.61 8.55 3.40
C ASP A 107 10.49 7.15 4.01
N ASP A 108 11.13 6.98 5.16
CA ASP A 108 11.26 5.74 5.92
C ASP A 108 9.92 5.24 6.53
N SER A 109 8.79 5.87 6.13
CA SER A 109 7.44 5.73 6.67
C SER A 109 6.72 4.46 6.17
N GLN A 110 6.93 3.34 6.86
CA GLN A 110 6.41 2.01 6.50
C GLN A 110 5.07 1.64 7.15
N TYR A 111 4.62 2.38 8.17
CA TYR A 111 3.45 2.06 8.99
C TYR A 111 2.43 3.20 8.94
N THR A 112 1.14 2.89 9.11
CA THR A 112 0.08 3.90 9.15
C THR A 112 -0.87 3.60 10.30
N VAL A 113 -1.12 4.59 11.14
CA VAL A 113 -2.07 4.54 12.25
C VAL A 113 -3.23 5.47 11.91
N THR A 114 -4.44 4.93 11.89
CA THR A 114 -5.67 5.71 11.74
C THR A 114 -6.40 5.71 13.07
N LEU A 115 -6.68 6.90 13.61
CA LEU A 115 -7.46 7.07 14.84
C LEU A 115 -8.96 7.11 14.52
N ASP A 116 -9.78 7.00 15.56
CA ASP A 116 -11.25 6.98 15.46
C ASP A 116 -11.86 8.32 15.01
N ASP A 117 -11.15 9.42 15.26
CA ASP A 117 -11.45 10.75 14.73
C ASP A 117 -11.07 10.94 13.24
N GLY A 118 -10.51 9.90 12.62
CA GLY A 118 -10.06 9.90 11.24
C GLY A 118 -8.67 10.49 11.01
N ALA A 119 -7.93 10.87 12.07
CA ALA A 119 -6.55 11.31 11.94
C ALA A 119 -5.65 10.17 11.45
N ILE A 120 -4.80 10.46 10.47
CA ILE A 120 -3.89 9.48 9.85
C ILE A 120 -2.44 9.89 10.14
N HIS A 121 -1.69 8.98 10.76
CA HIS A 121 -0.26 9.14 11.04
C HIS A 121 0.56 8.14 10.23
N HIS A 122 1.47 8.65 9.40
CA HIS A 122 2.50 7.85 8.74
C HIS A 122 3.73 7.76 9.64
N VAL A 123 4.22 6.54 9.86
CA VAL A 123 5.23 6.26 10.88
C VAL A 123 6.35 5.42 10.26
N SER A 124 7.60 5.79 10.54
CA SER A 124 8.77 5.03 10.10
C SER A 124 9.00 3.77 10.90
N ALA A 125 9.81 2.84 10.40
CA ALA A 125 10.17 1.62 11.13
C ALA A 125 10.80 1.92 12.49
N LYS A 126 11.71 2.91 12.52
CA LYS A 126 12.33 3.36 13.77
C LYS A 126 11.28 3.90 14.74
N LYS A 127 10.42 4.81 14.28
CA LYS A 127 9.40 5.43 15.13
C LYS A 127 8.34 4.42 15.60
N TRP A 128 8.03 3.44 14.77
CA TRP A 128 7.12 2.34 15.11
C TRP A 128 7.68 1.48 16.26
N ASN A 129 8.97 1.12 16.20
CA ASN A 129 9.64 0.42 17.30
C ASN A 129 9.63 1.24 18.59
N ASP A 130 9.88 2.55 18.51
CA ASP A 130 9.84 3.45 19.69
C ASP A 130 8.43 3.47 20.33
N ILE A 131 7.38 3.53 19.50
CA ILE A 131 5.98 3.51 19.97
C ILE A 131 5.65 2.20 20.68
N ILE A 132 6.01 1.06 20.08
CA ILE A 132 5.75 -0.25 20.69
C ILE A 132 6.51 -0.38 22.00
N LEU A 133 7.79 0.01 22.03
CA LEU A 133 8.60 -0.07 23.25
C LEU A 133 8.01 0.79 24.37
N ALA A 134 7.61 2.03 24.06
CA ALA A 134 6.98 2.92 25.04
C ALA A 134 5.68 2.31 25.61
N GLY A 135 4.85 1.69 24.76
CA GLY A 135 3.66 0.96 25.19
C GLY A 135 4.01 -0.24 26.08
N LEU A 136 4.92 -1.11 25.64
CA LEU A 136 5.32 -2.29 26.43
C LEU A 136 5.90 -1.91 27.79
N THR A 137 6.66 -0.82 27.87
CA THR A 137 7.16 -0.28 29.14
C THR A 137 6.03 0.26 30.01
N SER A 138 5.08 1.03 29.46
CA SER A 138 3.98 1.58 30.24
C SER A 138 3.04 0.51 30.82
N PHE A 139 2.91 -0.62 30.13
CA PHE A 139 2.16 -1.79 30.60
C PHE A 139 3.01 -2.78 31.43
N GLY A 140 4.30 -2.51 31.64
CA GLY A 140 5.18 -3.33 32.50
C GLY A 140 5.69 -4.64 31.87
N TYR A 141 5.56 -4.81 30.55
CA TYR A 141 6.05 -5.99 29.83
C TYR A 141 7.56 -5.97 29.60
N VAL A 142 8.18 -4.79 29.64
CA VAL A 142 9.61 -4.59 29.36
C VAL A 142 10.26 -3.83 30.52
N ASN A 143 11.41 -4.32 30.97
CA ASN A 143 12.27 -3.72 31.97
C ASN A 143 13.72 -3.68 31.46
N GLY A 144 13.95 -2.85 30.42
CA GLY A 144 15.26 -2.61 29.82
C GLY A 144 15.64 -3.51 28.64
N GLN A 145 14.77 -4.42 28.20
CA GLN A 145 14.99 -5.21 26.99
C GLN A 145 14.66 -4.42 25.71
N GLN A 146 15.34 -4.79 24.62
CA GLN A 146 15.07 -4.28 23.27
C GLN A 146 14.13 -5.21 22.51
N ILE A 147 13.31 -4.65 21.63
CA ILE A 147 12.44 -5.41 20.73
C ILE A 147 13.30 -6.02 19.62
N THR A 148 13.24 -7.35 19.45
CA THR A 148 13.97 -8.08 18.41
C THR A 148 13.09 -8.52 17.23
N SER A 149 11.82 -8.84 17.49
CA SER A 149 10.84 -9.15 16.44
C SER A 149 9.42 -8.89 16.92
N VAL A 150 8.56 -8.45 16.01
CA VAL A 150 7.11 -8.33 16.22
C VAL A 150 6.44 -9.14 15.11
N ARG A 151 5.61 -10.11 15.48
CA ARG A 151 4.90 -10.98 14.53
C ARG A 151 3.40 -10.84 14.76
N ILE A 152 2.66 -10.79 13.67
CA ILE A 152 1.20 -10.90 13.70
C ILE A 152 0.90 -12.34 13.31
N ASP A 153 0.53 -13.16 14.30
CA ASP A 153 0.08 -14.51 14.02
C ASP A 153 -1.28 -14.42 13.34
N SER A 154 -1.30 -14.71 12.04
CA SER A 154 -2.52 -14.77 11.23
C SER A 154 -3.24 -16.09 11.51
N ASN A 155 -3.66 -16.32 12.75
CA ASN A 155 -4.39 -17.53 13.13
C ASN A 155 -5.41 -17.23 14.22
N LYS A 156 -6.67 -17.07 13.79
CA LYS A 156 -7.88 -17.70 14.36
C LYS A 156 -9.14 -17.10 13.73
N PHE A 157 -9.57 -17.67 12.61
CA PHE A 157 -10.97 -17.82 12.29
C PHE A 157 -11.19 -19.29 11.92
N ASN A 158 -11.54 -20.08 12.94
CA ASN A 158 -12.31 -21.31 12.77
C ASN A 158 -13.78 -20.95 12.98
#